data_AF-A0A816WGL3-F1
#
_entry.id   AF-A0A816WGL3-F1
#
_cell.length_a   1.000
_cell.length_b   1.000
_cell.length_c   1.000
_cell.angle_alpha   90.00
_cell.angle_beta   90.00
_cell.angle_gamma   90.00
#
_symmetry.space_group_name_H-M   'P 1'
#
loop_
_entity.id
_entity.type
_entity.pdbx_description
1 polymer ?
#
loop_
_entity_poly.entity_id
_entity_poly.type
_entity_poly.pdbx_seq_one_letter_code
_entity_poly.pdbx_strand_id
1 'polypeptide(L)'
;ERDVATLFAPEALERNPDTVGVMFIMTIDPSKISSSITPFAMIDEHSAIPSEQEILFTMHTVFRVGEITQTAENSRLWEVQLTITDGIEWVN
;
A
#
# COMPACT_ATOMS: atom_id res chain seq x y z
N GLU A 1 -3.55 -7.44 -2.77
CA GLU A 1 -4.96 -7.53 -2.34
C GLU A 1 -5.13 -7.42 -0.82
N ARG A 2 -6.32 -7.01 -0.34
CA ARG A 2 -6.62 -6.84 1.11
C ARG A 2 -6.50 -8.15 1.89
N ASP A 3 -6.91 -9.26 1.28
CA ASP A 3 -6.96 -10.56 1.95
C ASP A 3 -5.55 -11.08 2.29
N VAL A 4 -4.60 -10.89 1.36
CA VAL A 4 -3.18 -11.19 1.59
C VAL A 4 -2.61 -10.35 2.73
N ALA A 5 -2.88 -9.04 2.76
CA ALA A 5 -2.40 -8.15 3.82
C ALA A 5 -3.02 -8.50 5.20
N THR A 6 -4.28 -8.94 5.20
CA THR A 6 -5.03 -9.29 6.42
C THR A 6 -4.53 -10.60 7.04
N LEU A 7 -3.86 -11.46 6.28
CA LEU A 7 -3.28 -12.70 6.81
C LEU A 7 -2.23 -12.45 7.90
N PHE A 8 -1.45 -11.37 7.79
CA PHE A 8 -0.28 -11.14 8.63
C PHE A 8 -0.56 -10.27 9.87
N ALA A 9 -1.55 -9.37 9.79
CA ALA A 9 -1.83 -8.41 10.86
C ALA A 9 -2.30 -9.05 12.19
N PRO A 10 -3.19 -10.07 12.21
CA PRO A 10 -3.72 -10.64 13.45
C PRO A 10 -2.64 -11.21 14.35
N GLU A 11 -1.70 -11.99 13.80
CA GLU A 11 -0.66 -12.65 14.59
C GLU A 11 0.23 -11.64 15.34
N ALA A 12 0.64 -10.56 14.67
CA ALA A 12 1.45 -9.52 15.28
C ALA A 12 0.67 -8.74 16.36
N LEU A 13 -0.60 -8.43 16.08
CA LEU A 13 -1.47 -7.69 16.99
C LEU A 13 -1.85 -8.49 18.24
N GLU A 14 -2.02 -9.81 18.14
CA GLU A 14 -2.32 -10.69 19.28
C GLU A 14 -1.12 -10.85 20.22
N ARG A 15 0.10 -10.92 19.67
CA ARG A 15 1.32 -11.14 20.45
C ARG A 15 1.70 -9.95 21.33
N ASN A 16 1.42 -8.73 20.90
CA ASN A 16 1.77 -7.52 21.64
C ASN A 16 0.61 -6.51 21.65
N PRO A 17 0.06 -6.18 22.84
CA PRO A 17 -1.02 -5.19 22.95
C PRO A 17 -0.60 -3.78 22.52
N ASP A 18 0.68 -3.44 22.63
CA ASP A 18 1.23 -2.12 22.29
C ASP A 18 1.55 -1.96 20.79
N THR A 19 1.36 -3.02 19.99
CA THR A 19 1.52 -2.95 18.54
C THR A 19 0.28 -2.39 17.87
N VAL A 20 0.50 -1.51 16.89
CA VAL A 20 -0.50 -1.05 15.94
C VAL A 20 -0.16 -1.56 14.53
N GLY A 21 -1.18 -2.03 13.82
CA GLY A 21 -1.08 -2.48 12.45
C GLY A 21 -1.41 -1.32 11.52
N VAL A 22 -0.66 -1.21 10.42
CA VAL A 22 -0.93 -0.24 9.36
C VAL A 22 -1.08 -0.99 8.06
N MET A 23 -2.25 -0.86 7.44
CA MET A 23 -2.58 -1.42 6.14
C MET A 23 -2.62 -0.30 5.10
N PHE A 24 -1.65 -0.32 4.19
CA PHE A 24 -1.62 0.64 3.09
C PHE A 24 -2.60 0.24 2.00
N ILE A 25 -3.53 1.13 1.68
CA ILE A 25 -4.48 0.97 0.60
C ILE A 25 -4.01 1.83 -0.57
N MET A 26 -3.50 1.18 -1.61
CA MET A 26 -2.99 1.84 -2.81
C MET A 26 -4.00 1.66 -3.95
N THR A 27 -4.58 2.76 -4.41
CA THR A 27 -5.39 2.75 -5.64
C THR A 27 -4.57 3.34 -6.77
N ILE A 28 -4.14 2.49 -7.70
CA ILE A 28 -3.34 2.90 -8.85
C ILE A 28 -4.28 3.23 -10.00
N ASP A 29 -4.35 4.52 -10.33
CA ASP A 29 -5.09 5.05 -11.48
C ASP A 29 -4.06 5.51 -12.53
N PRO A 30 -3.82 4.72 -13.59
CA PRO A 30 -2.83 5.05 -14.61
C PRO A 30 -3.10 6.38 -15.32
N SER A 31 -4.35 6.88 -15.30
CA SER A 31 -4.68 8.18 -15.92
C SER A 31 -4.13 9.38 -15.15
N LYS A 32 -3.72 9.18 -13.89
CA LYS A 32 -3.16 10.20 -13.00
C LYS A 32 -1.62 10.20 -12.98
N ILE A 33 -1.00 9.30 -13.73
CA ILE A 33 0.46 9.14 -13.80
C ILE A 33 0.90 9.74 -15.13
N SER A 34 1.85 10.67 -15.08
CA SER A 34 2.46 11.28 -16.26
C SER A 34 3.05 10.18 -17.15
N SER A 35 2.63 10.19 -18.40
CA SER A 35 2.85 9.15 -19.40
C SER A 35 4.32 8.93 -19.82
N SER A 36 5.28 9.61 -19.19
CA SER A 36 6.70 9.47 -19.49
C SER A 36 7.41 8.33 -18.75
N ILE A 37 6.82 7.74 -17.70
CA ILE A 37 7.41 6.62 -16.95
C ILE A 37 6.31 5.63 -16.54
N THR A 38 6.61 4.33 -16.58
CA THR A 38 5.79 3.27 -15.96
C THR A 38 6.43 2.87 -14.63
N PRO A 39 6.03 3.44 -13.48
CA PRO A 39 6.77 3.31 -12.22
C PRO A 39 6.44 2.03 -11.44
N PHE A 40 5.73 1.08 -12.06
CA PHE A 40 5.35 -0.18 -11.43
C PHE A 40 5.17 -1.31 -12.45
N ALA A 41 5.31 -2.55 -11.99
CA ALA A 41 5.00 -3.75 -12.74
C ALA A 41 4.39 -4.81 -11.82
N MET A 42 3.44 -5.58 -12.33
CA MET A 42 3.05 -6.85 -11.69
C MET A 42 4.15 -7.87 -11.97
N ILE A 43 4.60 -8.58 -10.94
CA ILE A 43 5.72 -9.53 -11.05
C ILE A 43 5.33 -10.94 -10.59
N ASP A 44 4.04 -11.29 -10.64
CA ASP A 44 3.50 -12.57 -10.21
C ASP A 44 4.26 -13.79 -10.78
N GLU A 45 4.60 -13.75 -12.07
CA GLU A 45 5.34 -14.81 -12.78
C GLU A 45 6.82 -14.91 -12.37
N HIS A 46 7.32 -13.91 -11.64
CA HIS A 46 8.71 -13.78 -11.23
C HIS A 46 8.88 -13.71 -9.70
N SER A 47 7.77 -13.64 -8.94
CA SER A 47 7.79 -13.57 -7.48
C SER A 47 8.11 -14.94 -6.88
N ALA A 48 8.77 -14.93 -5.72
CA ALA A 48 9.02 -16.14 -4.94
C ALA A 48 7.71 -16.75 -4.41
N ILE A 49 6.66 -15.93 -4.25
CA ILE A 49 5.35 -16.34 -3.78
C ILE A 49 4.28 -15.77 -4.74
N PRO A 50 3.97 -16.46 -5.85
CA PRO A 50 3.07 -15.95 -6.88
C PRO A 50 1.66 -15.58 -6.40
N SER A 51 1.19 -16.20 -5.31
CA SER A 51 -0.12 -15.92 -4.72
C SER A 51 -0.23 -14.56 -4.02
N GLU A 52 0.89 -13.85 -3.80
CA GLU A 52 0.89 -12.52 -3.18
C GLU A 52 0.43 -11.42 -4.15
N GLN A 53 0.39 -11.71 -5.46
CA GLN A 53 0.03 -10.75 -6.51
C GLN A 53 0.86 -9.47 -6.41
N GLU A 54 2.18 -9.66 -6.40
CA GLU A 54 3.14 -8.63 -6.05
C GLU A 54 3.23 -7.55 -7.14
N ILE A 55 3.10 -6.30 -6.71
CA ILE A 55 3.37 -5.12 -7.55
C ILE A 55 4.70 -4.52 -7.12
N LEU A 56 5.68 -4.56 -8.02
CA LEU A 56 6.99 -3.95 -7.81
C LEU A 56 6.97 -2.50 -8.32
N PHE A 57 7.26 -1.56 -7.44
CA PHE A 57 7.45 -0.16 -7.80
C PHE A 57 8.94 0.14 -8.05
N THR A 58 9.23 1.08 -8.95
CA THR A 58 10.59 1.60 -9.09
C THR A 58 11.03 2.31 -7.80
N MET A 59 12.34 2.32 -7.53
CA MET A 59 12.88 3.14 -6.44
C MET A 59 12.53 4.62 -6.66
N HIS A 60 12.33 5.35 -5.56
CA HIS A 60 11.93 6.76 -5.54
C HIS A 60 10.50 7.06 -6.02
N THR A 61 9.63 6.05 -6.12
CA THR A 61 8.18 6.29 -6.24
C THR A 61 7.68 6.95 -4.95
N VAL A 62 7.00 8.10 -5.10
CA VAL A 62 6.43 8.86 -3.99
C VAL A 62 4.93 8.62 -3.93
N PHE A 63 4.41 8.42 -2.71
CA PHE A 63 2.99 8.34 -2.44
C PHE A 63 2.57 9.49 -1.53
N ARG A 64 1.45 10.13 -1.86
CA ARG A 64 0.77 11.07 -0.97
C ARG A 64 -0.16 10.30 -0.05
N VAL A 65 -0.02 10.53 1.26
CA VAL A 65 -0.95 10.04 2.27
C VAL A 65 -2.26 10.82 2.16
N GLY A 66 -3.35 10.09 2.00
CA GLY A 66 -4.71 10.62 2.00
C GLY A 66 -5.39 10.39 3.35
N GLU A 67 -6.57 9.78 3.30
CA GLU A 67 -7.35 9.46 4.49
C GLU A 67 -6.66 8.38 5.34
N ILE A 68 -6.73 8.56 6.66
CA ILE A 68 -6.28 7.59 7.66
C ILE A 68 -7.49 7.24 8.51
N THR A 69 -7.91 5.98 8.47
CA THR A 69 -9.08 5.50 9.20
C THR A 69 -8.74 4.28 10.01
N GLN A 70 -9.41 4.12 11.14
CA GLN A 70 -9.32 2.91 11.93
C GLN A 70 -10.30 1.88 11.39
N THR A 71 -9.91 0.61 11.30
CA THR A 71 -10.84 -0.43 10.86
C THR A 71 -11.94 -0.64 11.90
N ALA A 72 -13.16 -0.92 11.43
CA ALA A 72 -14.27 -1.26 12.33
C ALA A 72 -14.05 -2.60 13.06
N GLU A 73 -13.26 -3.49 12.46
CA GLU A 73 -13.02 -4.86 12.94
C GLU A 73 -11.95 -4.91 14.03
N ASN A 74 -10.94 -4.04 13.98
CA ASN A 74 -9.87 -4.01 14.98
C ASN A 74 -9.39 -2.58 15.23
N SER A 75 -9.53 -2.12 16.48
CA SER A 75 -9.19 -0.76 16.85
C SER A 75 -7.70 -0.42 16.79
N ARG A 76 -6.84 -1.43 16.65
CA ARG A 76 -5.39 -1.28 16.52
C ARG A 76 -4.91 -1.46 15.07
N LEU A 77 -5.81 -1.70 14.12
CA LEU A 77 -5.51 -1.74 12.70
C LEU A 77 -6.00 -0.46 12.03
N TRP A 78 -5.06 0.22 11.37
CA TRP A 78 -5.29 1.47 10.66
C TRP A 78 -5.15 1.27 9.16
N GLU A 79 -6.11 1.78 8.41
CA GLU A 79 -6.04 1.88 6.96
C GLU A 79 -5.51 3.26 6.57
N VAL A 80 -4.53 3.26 5.67
CA VAL A 80 -3.90 4.48 5.18
C VAL A 80 -4.02 4.49 3.66
N GLN A 81 -4.81 5.41 3.13
CA GLN A 81 -4.95 5.59 1.70
C GLN A 81 -3.68 6.25 1.14
N LEU A 82 -3.09 5.62 0.12
CA LEU A 82 -1.91 6.10 -0.59
C LEU A 82 -2.24 6.34 -2.05
N THR A 83 -1.91 7.53 -2.54
CA THR A 83 -2.04 7.90 -3.97
C THR A 83 -0.65 8.15 -4.55
N ILE A 84 -0.34 7.50 -5.66
CA ILE A 84 0.92 7.74 -6.39
C ILE A 84 0.96 9.16 -6.95
N THR A 85 2.14 9.78 -6.94
CA THR A 85 2.33 11.15 -7.45
C THR A 85 3.66 11.26 -8.21
N ASP A 86 3.69 12.06 -9.28
CA ASP A 86 4.84 12.19 -10.19
C ASP A 86 5.99 13.07 -9.64
N GLY A 87 6.11 13.19 -8.32
CA GLY A 87 7.06 14.06 -7.64
C GLY A 87 6.39 15.27 -6.99
N ILE A 88 7.15 15.97 -6.14
CA ILE A 88 6.64 17.05 -5.26
C ILE A 88 6.04 18.17 -6.11
N GLU A 89 4.72 18.21 -6.21
CA GLU A 89 4.02 19.45 -6.59
C GLU A 89 4.15 20.43 -5.43
N TRP A 90 5.09 21.37 -5.56
CA TRP A 90 5.11 22.56 -4.74
C TRP A 90 3.82 23.34 -5.04
N VAL A 91 2.95 23.46 -4.04
CA VAL A 91 1.81 24.36 -4.10
C VAL A 91 2.37 25.79 -4.09
N ASN A 92 2.18 26.53 -5.18
CA ASN A 92 2.40 27.98 -5.25
C ASN A 92 1.28 28.74 -4.56
#